data_AF-A0AAV8VXN3-F1
#
_entry.id   AF-A0AAV8VXN3-F1
#
_cell.length_a   1.000
_cell.length_b   1.000
_cell.length_c   1.000
_cell.angle_alpha   90.00
_cell.angle_beta   90.00
_cell.angle_gamma   90.00
#
_symmetry.space_group_name_H-M   'P 1'
#
loop_
_entity.id
_entity.type
_entity.pdbx_description
1 polymer ?
#
loop_
_entity_poly.entity_id
_entity_poly.type
_entity_poly.pdbx_seq_one_letter_code
_entity_poly.pdbx_strand_id
1 'polypeptide(L)'
;MKVNVLLFIITVAVYLTVGEVEEVKVLKKHSYYKISKERVTLRDVGLKQIELEAFKDATIRELIIIGNPLKEIRKGVFVNLSTHEVYLEECDISKIEAGAFHELHPLESYGIYYLSLSRNKLETIKKGVFTGTKFRKLILSYNKIATVEAGAFDGMVHLLEVDLEMNLLSKIGVGVFQNIPGPNRWVDLVFRSNRIKHIDPYAFENTTINNLYLDGNQLGTVSQSYFRGSTIGSLIS
;
A
#
# COMPACT_ATOMS: atom_id res chain seq x y z
N MET A 1 -36.77 4.37 -9.88
CA MET A 1 -36.44 3.01 -10.37
C MET A 1 -35.41 2.40 -9.44
N LYS A 2 -35.87 1.79 -8.35
CA LYS A 2 -35.05 1.11 -7.33
C LYS A 2 -35.47 -0.36 -7.38
N VAL A 3 -34.81 -1.18 -8.18
CA VAL A 3 -35.11 -2.63 -8.25
C VAL A 3 -33.81 -3.39 -8.53
N ASN A 4 -33.41 -4.24 -7.58
CA ASN A 4 -32.65 -5.48 -7.74
C ASN A 4 -31.20 -5.47 -8.29
N VAL A 5 -30.25 -4.87 -7.56
CA VAL A 5 -28.83 -5.31 -7.62
C VAL A 5 -28.25 -5.65 -6.23
N LEU A 6 -28.87 -5.14 -5.15
CA LEU A 6 -28.39 -5.39 -3.79
C LEU A 6 -28.54 -6.85 -3.33
N LEU A 7 -29.43 -7.63 -3.96
CA LEU A 7 -29.66 -9.03 -3.58
C LEU A 7 -28.69 -10.03 -4.22
N PHE A 8 -27.86 -9.61 -5.19
CA PHE A 8 -26.85 -10.50 -5.80
C PHE A 8 -25.47 -10.38 -5.14
N ILE A 9 -25.21 -9.30 -4.38
CA ILE A 9 -23.92 -9.10 -3.68
C ILE A 9 -23.98 -9.58 -2.22
N ILE A 10 -25.17 -9.81 -1.66
CA ILE A 10 -25.33 -10.30 -0.27
C ILE A 10 -25.29 -11.84 -0.18
N THR A 11 -25.36 -12.58 -1.30
CA THR A 11 -25.36 -14.05 -1.32
C THR A 11 -24.14 -14.64 -2.03
N VAL A 12 -22.93 -14.18 -1.71
CA VAL A 12 -21.70 -14.95 -2.01
C VAL A 12 -21.03 -15.47 -0.72
N ALA A 13 -21.60 -15.17 0.45
CA ALA A 13 -21.05 -15.61 1.74
C ALA A 13 -21.95 -16.59 2.53
N VAL A 14 -22.96 -17.20 1.92
CA VAL A 14 -23.78 -18.23 2.59
C VAL A 14 -24.03 -19.39 1.62
N TYR A 15 -23.32 -20.51 1.86
CA TYR A 15 -23.57 -21.87 1.38
C TYR A 15 -24.35 -22.03 0.08
N LEU A 16 -23.71 -22.38 -1.05
CA LEU A 16 -24.36 -23.21 -2.07
C LEU A 16 -23.38 -24.19 -2.74
N THR A 17 -23.77 -25.45 -2.66
CA THR A 17 -23.20 -26.67 -3.20
C THR A 17 -23.30 -26.76 -4.73
N VAL A 18 -22.27 -27.35 -5.34
CA VAL A 18 -22.24 -28.06 -6.65
C VAL A 18 -22.92 -27.34 -7.83
N GLY A 19 -22.12 -26.60 -8.58
CA GLY A 19 -22.45 -26.00 -9.86
C GLY A 19 -21.54 -24.80 -10.08
N GLU A 20 -20.76 -24.79 -11.16
CA GLU A 20 -19.72 -23.79 -11.47
C GLU A 20 -20.13 -22.36 -11.06
N VAL A 21 -19.51 -21.83 -10.01
CA VAL A 21 -19.69 -20.43 -9.62
C VAL A 21 -19.11 -19.60 -10.75
N GLU A 22 -19.93 -18.80 -11.43
CA GLU A 22 -19.42 -17.77 -12.33
C GLU A 22 -18.50 -16.87 -11.50
N GLU A 23 -17.18 -17.02 -11.68
CA GLU A 23 -16.17 -16.16 -11.06
C GLU A 23 -16.58 -14.70 -11.22
N VAL A 24 -16.54 -13.92 -10.13
CA VAL A 24 -16.78 -12.48 -10.19
C VAL A 24 -15.56 -11.82 -10.82
N LYS A 25 -15.44 -11.92 -12.14
CA LYS A 25 -14.27 -11.46 -12.91
C LYS A 25 -14.15 -9.95 -12.91
N VAL A 26 -15.26 -9.22 -12.76
CA VAL A 26 -15.29 -7.76 -12.81
C VAL A 26 -16.20 -7.21 -11.72
N LEU A 27 -15.64 -6.37 -10.84
CA LEU A 27 -16.42 -5.59 -9.88
C LEU A 27 -16.95 -4.36 -10.61
N LYS A 28 -18.27 -4.32 -10.79
CA LYS A 28 -18.93 -3.35 -11.65
C LYS A 28 -18.94 -1.95 -11.03
N LYS A 29 -19.04 -0.96 -11.91
CA LYS A 29 -19.31 0.42 -11.53
C LYS A 29 -20.49 0.48 -10.54
N HIS A 30 -20.31 1.23 -9.46
CA HIS A 30 -21.32 1.41 -8.40
C HIS A 30 -21.74 0.13 -7.66
N SER A 31 -20.98 -0.96 -7.73
CA SER A 31 -21.26 -2.17 -6.92
C SER A 31 -21.37 -1.88 -5.42
N TYR A 32 -20.55 -0.94 -4.92
CA TYR A 32 -20.59 -0.42 -3.56
C TYR A 32 -20.76 1.10 -3.59
N TYR A 33 -21.93 1.57 -3.97
CA TYR A 33 -22.23 3.01 -4.10
C TYR A 33 -23.05 3.54 -2.92
N LYS A 34 -22.56 4.62 -2.28
CA LYS A 34 -23.26 5.31 -1.17
C LYS A 34 -23.68 4.39 -0.02
N ILE A 35 -22.85 3.39 0.27
CA ILE A 35 -23.06 2.50 1.39
C ILE A 35 -22.12 2.83 2.55
N SER A 36 -22.51 2.41 3.75
CA SER A 36 -21.61 2.38 4.90
C SER A 36 -21.48 0.94 5.39
N LYS A 37 -20.24 0.45 5.51
CA LYS A 37 -19.90 -0.90 5.99
C LYS A 37 -18.67 -0.85 6.87
N GLU A 38 -18.67 -1.68 7.90
CA GLU A 38 -17.47 -1.87 8.71
C GLU A 38 -16.39 -2.60 7.90
N ARG A 39 -16.77 -3.66 7.19
CA ARG A 39 -15.84 -4.49 6.43
C ARG A 39 -16.44 -4.92 5.12
N VAL A 40 -15.65 -4.88 4.05
CA VAL A 40 -15.93 -5.50 2.76
C VAL A 40 -14.77 -6.42 2.40
N THR A 41 -15.06 -7.68 2.14
CA THR A 41 -14.05 -8.70 1.81
C THR A 41 -14.33 -9.31 0.44
N LEU A 42 -13.33 -9.25 -0.45
CA LEU A 42 -13.30 -9.90 -1.75
C LEU A 42 -12.06 -10.80 -1.75
N ARG A 43 -12.20 -12.05 -1.32
CA ARG A 43 -11.09 -13.00 -1.21
C ARG A 43 -11.29 -14.17 -2.17
N ASP A 44 -10.29 -14.45 -3.01
CA ASP A 44 -10.26 -15.62 -3.89
C ASP A 44 -11.50 -15.77 -4.79
N VAL A 45 -12.10 -14.65 -5.24
CA VAL A 45 -13.32 -14.66 -6.07
C VAL A 45 -13.05 -14.59 -7.58
N GLY A 46 -11.77 -14.68 -7.97
CA GLY A 46 -11.36 -14.60 -9.37
C GLY A 46 -11.46 -13.18 -9.96
N LEU A 47 -11.44 -12.14 -9.14
CA LEU A 47 -11.59 -10.75 -9.57
C LEU A 47 -10.40 -10.29 -10.40
N LYS A 48 -10.65 -9.98 -11.68
CA LYS A 48 -9.64 -9.54 -12.66
C LYS A 48 -9.63 -8.03 -12.85
N GLN A 49 -10.73 -7.36 -12.55
CA GLN A 49 -10.88 -5.93 -12.80
C GLN A 49 -11.85 -5.28 -11.82
N ILE A 50 -11.50 -4.08 -11.37
CA ILE A 50 -12.41 -3.16 -10.68
C ILE A 50 -12.73 -2.03 -11.66
N GLU A 51 -14.01 -1.85 -11.98
CA GLU A 51 -14.44 -0.73 -12.81
C GLU A 51 -14.34 0.60 -12.04
N LEU A 52 -14.20 1.70 -12.78
CA LEU A 52 -14.19 3.03 -12.20
C LEU A 52 -15.48 3.29 -11.41
N GLU A 53 -15.34 4.01 -10.29
CA GLU A 53 -16.47 4.31 -9.40
C GLU A 53 -17.11 3.08 -8.74
N ALA A 54 -16.48 1.90 -8.73
CA ALA A 54 -17.03 0.72 -8.05
C ALA A 54 -17.37 0.96 -6.56
N PHE A 55 -16.58 1.80 -5.88
CA PHE A 55 -16.73 2.15 -4.45
C PHE A 55 -17.19 3.60 -4.21
N LYS A 56 -17.81 4.23 -5.21
CA LYS A 56 -18.05 5.68 -5.17
C LYS A 56 -18.92 6.12 -4.00
N ASP A 57 -18.47 7.16 -3.31
CA ASP A 57 -19.14 7.77 -2.14
C ASP A 57 -19.45 6.75 -1.03
N ALA A 58 -18.69 5.64 -0.95
CA ALA A 58 -18.85 4.65 0.10
C ALA A 58 -17.98 4.99 1.32
N THR A 59 -18.43 4.51 2.47
CA THR A 59 -17.67 4.48 3.72
C THR A 59 -17.42 3.03 4.07
N ILE A 60 -16.18 2.56 3.96
CA ILE A 60 -15.79 1.19 4.27
C ILE A 60 -14.62 1.26 5.22
N ARG A 61 -14.79 0.90 6.51
CA ARG A 61 -13.69 0.99 7.47
C ARG A 61 -12.51 0.11 7.05
N GLU A 62 -12.79 -1.13 6.66
CA GLU A 62 -11.80 -2.11 6.22
C GLU A 62 -12.17 -2.69 4.84
N LEU A 63 -11.40 -2.32 3.81
CA LEU A 63 -11.54 -2.88 2.47
C LEU A 63 -10.46 -3.94 2.24
N ILE A 64 -10.89 -5.19 2.12
CA ILE A 64 -10.02 -6.36 1.99
C ILE A 64 -10.21 -6.99 0.62
N ILE A 65 -9.17 -6.95 -0.21
CA ILE A 65 -9.14 -7.57 -1.54
C ILE A 65 -7.88 -8.43 -1.60
N ILE A 66 -8.05 -9.76 -1.55
CA ILE A 66 -6.94 -10.71 -1.40
C ILE A 66 -7.08 -11.85 -2.39
N GLY A 67 -5.99 -12.30 -3.01
CA GLY A 67 -6.01 -13.50 -3.86
C GLY A 67 -6.79 -13.30 -5.16
N ASN A 68 -6.76 -12.10 -5.73
CA ASN A 68 -7.52 -11.75 -6.94
C ASN A 68 -6.58 -11.25 -8.05
N PRO A 69 -6.58 -11.82 -9.26
CA PRO A 69 -5.63 -11.48 -10.32
C PRO A 69 -5.90 -10.12 -11.01
N LEU A 70 -5.86 -9.02 -10.25
CA LEU A 70 -6.16 -7.65 -10.67
C LEU A 70 -5.12 -7.05 -11.62
N LYS A 71 -3.84 -7.43 -11.47
CA LYS A 71 -2.68 -6.96 -12.25
C LYS A 71 -2.34 -5.47 -12.15
N GLU A 72 -3.31 -4.58 -12.02
CA GLU A 72 -3.11 -3.15 -11.89
C GLU A 72 -4.14 -2.47 -10.97
N ILE A 73 -3.73 -1.35 -10.35
CA ILE A 73 -4.64 -0.42 -9.68
C ILE A 73 -4.77 0.82 -10.56
N ARG A 74 -5.99 1.04 -11.07
CA ARG A 74 -6.32 2.16 -11.95
C ARG A 74 -6.76 3.38 -11.16
N LYS A 75 -6.49 4.57 -11.68
CA LYS A 75 -7.02 5.82 -11.15
C LYS A 75 -8.55 5.83 -11.21
N GLY A 76 -9.18 6.21 -10.10
CA GLY A 76 -10.64 6.37 -9.99
C GLY A 76 -11.41 5.13 -9.54
N VAL A 77 -10.73 4.00 -9.25
CA VAL A 77 -11.41 2.84 -8.64
C VAL A 77 -11.85 3.13 -7.20
N PHE A 78 -11.11 3.99 -6.48
CA PHE A 78 -11.37 4.40 -5.09
C PHE A 78 -11.95 5.81 -4.96
N VAL A 79 -12.52 6.35 -6.03
CA VAL A 79 -13.06 7.72 -6.06
C VAL A 79 -14.09 7.95 -4.95
N ASN A 80 -13.86 8.98 -4.11
CA ASN A 80 -14.67 9.31 -2.93
C ASN A 80 -14.92 8.16 -1.95
N LEU A 81 -14.06 7.15 -1.92
CA LEU A 81 -14.12 6.11 -0.89
C LEU A 81 -13.52 6.66 0.40
N SER A 82 -14.24 6.54 1.52
CA SER A 82 -13.71 6.83 2.86
C SER A 82 -13.36 5.54 3.59
N THR A 83 -12.11 5.41 4.07
CA THR A 83 -11.63 4.16 4.69
C THR A 83 -10.57 4.37 5.78
N HIS A 84 -10.37 3.36 6.61
CA HIS A 84 -9.30 3.30 7.61
C HIS A 84 -8.16 2.39 7.14
N GLU A 85 -8.49 1.27 6.50
CA GLU A 85 -7.53 0.25 6.07
C GLU A 85 -7.88 -0.33 4.70
N VAL A 86 -6.85 -0.51 3.87
CA VAL A 86 -6.95 -1.14 2.55
C VAL A 86 -5.94 -2.27 2.46
N TYR A 87 -6.42 -3.46 2.14
CA TYR A 87 -5.62 -4.65 1.89
C TYR A 87 -5.80 -5.04 0.43
N LEU A 88 -4.71 -5.04 -0.33
CA LEU A 88 -4.63 -5.40 -1.74
C LEU A 88 -3.51 -6.43 -1.91
N GLU A 89 -3.67 -7.60 -1.30
CA GLU A 89 -2.61 -8.60 -1.14
C GLU A 89 -2.78 -9.75 -2.14
N GLU A 90 -1.68 -10.34 -2.60
CA GLU A 90 -1.75 -11.51 -3.49
C GLU A 90 -2.61 -11.26 -4.76
N CYS A 91 -2.58 -10.03 -5.26
CA CYS A 91 -3.47 -9.57 -6.34
C CYS A 91 -2.78 -9.48 -7.72
N ASP A 92 -1.60 -10.07 -7.85
CA ASP A 92 -0.75 -9.99 -9.04
C ASP A 92 -0.41 -8.56 -9.51
N ILE A 93 -0.56 -7.55 -8.63
CA ILE A 93 -0.44 -6.14 -8.99
C ILE A 93 1.01 -5.84 -9.38
N SER A 94 1.21 -5.42 -10.63
CA SER A 94 2.52 -5.04 -11.18
C SER A 94 2.59 -3.56 -11.53
N LYS A 95 1.44 -2.88 -11.58
CA LYS A 95 1.32 -1.47 -11.97
C LYS A 95 0.31 -0.74 -11.08
N ILE A 96 0.69 0.46 -10.64
CA ILE A 96 -0.19 1.41 -9.97
C ILE A 96 -0.17 2.68 -10.80
N GLU A 97 -1.34 3.13 -11.27
CA GLU A 97 -1.43 4.39 -12.02
C GLU A 97 -1.10 5.59 -11.12
N ALA A 98 -0.54 6.65 -11.70
CA ALA A 98 -0.27 7.87 -10.95
C ALA A 98 -1.59 8.45 -10.40
N GLY A 99 -1.62 8.72 -9.09
CA GLY A 99 -2.85 9.13 -8.40
C GLY A 99 -3.93 8.04 -8.34
N ALA A 100 -3.56 6.76 -8.36
CA ALA A 100 -4.50 5.64 -8.17
C ALA A 100 -5.35 5.78 -6.89
N PHE A 101 -4.76 6.38 -5.85
CA PHE A 101 -5.40 6.66 -4.57
C PHE A 101 -5.99 8.07 -4.48
N HIS A 102 -6.05 8.85 -5.56
CA HIS A 102 -6.69 10.17 -5.53
C HIS A 102 -8.17 10.04 -5.10
N GLU A 103 -8.63 10.95 -4.25
CA GLU A 103 -9.97 10.92 -3.62
C GLU A 103 -10.27 9.68 -2.75
N LEU A 104 -9.23 8.94 -2.34
CA LEU A 104 -9.33 7.98 -1.26
C LEU A 104 -9.15 8.71 0.07
N HIS A 105 -10.25 8.87 0.81
CA HIS A 105 -10.33 9.72 2.00
C HIS A 105 -10.10 8.92 3.28
N PRO A 106 -9.30 9.43 4.22
CA PRO A 106 -9.15 8.79 5.51
C PRO A 106 -10.38 9.03 6.39
N LEU A 107 -10.73 8.06 7.23
CA LEU A 107 -11.74 8.24 8.28
C LEU A 107 -11.23 9.06 9.48
N GLU A 108 -9.92 9.30 9.54
CA GLU A 108 -9.25 10.05 10.61
C GLU A 108 -8.37 11.17 10.03
N SER A 109 -8.10 12.20 10.81
CA SER A 109 -7.33 13.38 10.36
C SER A 109 -5.87 13.08 10.00
N TYR A 110 -5.32 11.95 10.45
CA TYR A 110 -3.91 11.61 10.31
C TYR A 110 -3.58 10.83 9.03
N GLY A 111 -4.57 10.56 8.17
CA GLY A 111 -4.43 9.73 6.97
C GLY A 111 -4.97 8.31 7.16
N ILE A 112 -4.90 7.50 6.10
CA ILE A 112 -5.31 6.11 6.14
C ILE A 112 -4.32 5.35 7.02
N TYR A 113 -4.84 4.56 7.94
CA TYR A 113 -3.99 3.90 8.92
C TYR A 113 -3.11 2.84 8.25
N TYR A 114 -3.67 2.05 7.34
CA TYR A 114 -2.98 0.91 6.76
C TYR A 114 -3.26 0.76 5.27
N LEU A 115 -2.21 0.65 4.47
CA LEU A 115 -2.27 0.17 3.09
C LEU A 115 -1.29 -1.00 2.93
N SER A 116 -1.83 -2.18 2.68
CA SER A 116 -1.02 -3.34 2.29
C SER A 116 -1.15 -3.62 0.81
N LEU A 117 0.01 -3.65 0.16
CA LEU A 117 0.25 -4.10 -1.21
C LEU A 117 1.21 -5.30 -1.17
N SER A 118 1.25 -6.03 -0.05
CA SER A 118 2.16 -7.15 0.14
C SER A 118 1.88 -8.28 -0.85
N ARG A 119 2.90 -9.10 -1.13
CA ARG A 119 2.77 -10.31 -1.97
C ARG A 119 2.22 -10.01 -3.37
N ASN A 120 2.62 -8.88 -3.95
CA ASN A 120 2.29 -8.51 -5.34
C ASN A 120 3.53 -8.64 -6.24
N LYS A 121 3.49 -8.02 -7.41
CA LYS A 121 4.53 -8.08 -8.44
C LYS A 121 5.08 -6.68 -8.75
N LEU A 122 5.05 -5.76 -7.79
CA LEU A 122 5.56 -4.40 -7.96
C LEU A 122 7.07 -4.43 -8.14
N GLU A 123 7.57 -3.74 -9.15
CA GLU A 123 9.02 -3.65 -9.44
C GLU A 123 9.61 -2.28 -9.09
N THR A 124 8.77 -1.24 -9.10
CA THR A 124 9.18 0.14 -8.82
C THR A 124 8.07 0.88 -8.09
N ILE A 125 8.44 1.63 -7.05
CA ILE A 125 7.56 2.62 -6.42
C ILE A 125 7.91 3.99 -6.99
N LYS A 126 7.06 4.45 -7.90
CA LYS A 126 7.27 5.72 -8.61
C LYS A 126 6.84 6.91 -7.76
N LYS A 127 7.43 8.07 -8.03
CA LYS A 127 6.97 9.34 -7.49
C LYS A 127 5.51 9.56 -7.89
N GLY A 128 4.70 9.95 -6.91
CA GLY A 128 3.30 10.35 -7.11
C GLY A 128 2.28 9.22 -7.20
N VAL A 129 2.68 7.95 -7.03
CA VAL A 129 1.71 6.83 -6.92
C VAL A 129 0.75 7.03 -5.74
N PHE A 130 1.24 7.61 -4.64
CA PHE A 130 0.46 7.93 -3.45
C PHE A 130 -0.07 9.37 -3.41
N THR A 131 0.06 10.17 -4.49
CA THR A 131 -0.44 11.55 -4.49
C THR A 131 -1.94 11.61 -4.27
N GLY A 132 -2.38 12.50 -3.38
CA GLY A 132 -3.79 12.71 -3.04
C GLY A 132 -4.22 12.06 -1.72
N THR A 133 -3.44 11.11 -1.20
CA THR A 133 -3.76 10.40 0.05
C THR A 133 -2.49 10.17 0.86
N LYS A 134 -2.63 10.21 2.19
CA LYS A 134 -1.54 9.95 3.13
C LYS A 134 -1.80 8.65 3.85
N PHE A 135 -0.74 7.89 4.10
CA PHE A 135 -0.79 6.62 4.80
C PHE A 135 0.09 6.67 6.04
N ARG A 136 -0.30 5.93 7.09
CA ARG A 136 0.47 5.79 8.33
C ARG A 136 1.32 4.53 8.31
N LYS A 137 0.81 3.43 7.77
CA LYS A 137 1.57 2.20 7.54
C LYS A 137 1.47 1.78 6.07
N LEU A 138 2.62 1.59 5.44
CA LEU A 138 2.74 1.14 4.06
C LEU A 138 3.45 -0.21 4.04
N ILE A 139 2.70 -1.26 3.72
CA ILE A 139 3.24 -2.62 3.66
C ILE A 139 3.41 -3.01 2.19
N LEU A 140 4.67 -3.09 1.76
CA LEU A 140 5.12 -3.37 0.40
C LEU A 140 5.99 -4.64 0.35
N SER A 141 5.99 -5.43 1.42
CA SER A 141 6.81 -6.62 1.54
C SER A 141 6.42 -7.73 0.57
N TYR A 142 7.36 -8.63 0.29
CA TYR A 142 7.16 -9.75 -0.64
C TYR A 142 6.74 -9.31 -2.05
N ASN A 143 7.36 -8.24 -2.56
CA ASN A 143 7.22 -7.80 -3.95
C ASN A 143 8.52 -8.05 -4.73
N LYS A 144 8.68 -7.40 -5.89
CA LYS A 144 9.90 -7.43 -6.71
C LYS A 144 10.54 -6.05 -6.78
N ILE A 145 10.34 -5.20 -5.76
CA ILE A 145 10.71 -3.79 -5.82
C ILE A 145 12.23 -3.69 -5.84
N ALA A 146 12.77 -3.22 -6.97
CA ALA A 146 14.18 -2.97 -7.15
C ALA A 146 14.53 -1.48 -7.02
N THR A 147 13.53 -0.60 -7.12
CA THR A 147 13.72 0.85 -7.09
C THR A 147 12.55 1.55 -6.39
N VAL A 148 12.88 2.50 -5.53
CA VAL A 148 11.94 3.50 -5.00
C VAL A 148 12.47 4.86 -5.46
N GLU A 149 11.64 5.62 -6.17
CA GLU A 149 12.02 6.93 -6.66
C GLU A 149 12.09 7.96 -5.53
N ALA A 150 12.97 8.96 -5.67
CA ALA A 150 13.04 10.07 -4.73
C ALA A 150 11.70 10.80 -4.66
N GLY A 151 11.24 11.08 -3.44
CA GLY A 151 9.94 11.69 -3.17
C GLY A 151 8.73 10.79 -3.41
N ALA A 152 8.91 9.47 -3.53
CA ALA A 152 7.79 8.52 -3.59
C ALA A 152 6.82 8.65 -2.40
N PHE A 153 7.33 9.04 -1.23
CA PHE A 153 6.56 9.16 0.02
C PHE A 153 6.33 10.61 0.46
N ASP A 154 6.54 11.60 -0.43
CA ASP A 154 6.42 13.02 -0.10
C ASP A 154 5.09 13.35 0.60
N GLY A 155 5.16 14.13 1.69
CA GLY A 155 3.99 14.62 2.42
C GLY A 155 3.37 13.63 3.42
N MET A 156 3.94 12.44 3.59
CA MET A 156 3.54 11.44 4.60
C MET A 156 4.03 11.81 6.02
N VAL A 157 3.60 12.97 6.52
CA VAL A 157 4.02 13.56 7.81
C VAL A 157 3.50 12.80 9.06
N HIS A 158 2.68 11.77 8.86
CA HIS A 158 2.15 10.90 9.92
C HIS A 158 2.55 9.44 9.72
N LEU A 159 3.53 9.18 8.87
CA LEU A 159 4.06 7.83 8.62
C LEU A 159 4.65 7.26 9.91
N LEU A 160 4.26 6.03 10.19
CA LEU A 160 4.70 5.21 11.32
C LEU A 160 5.54 4.03 10.85
N GLU A 161 5.29 3.52 9.65
CA GLU A 161 5.94 2.32 9.16
C GLU A 161 6.00 2.29 7.63
N VAL A 162 7.16 1.93 7.09
CA VAL A 162 7.31 1.46 5.71
C VAL A 162 7.98 0.09 5.75
N ASP A 163 7.24 -0.92 5.31
CA ASP A 163 7.74 -2.28 5.20
C ASP A 163 8.06 -2.62 3.74
N LEU A 164 9.35 -2.75 3.45
CA LEU A 164 9.93 -3.17 2.16
C LEU A 164 10.66 -4.51 2.29
N GLU A 165 10.37 -5.31 3.32
CA GLU A 165 10.95 -6.64 3.53
C GLU A 165 10.78 -7.54 2.30
N MET A 166 11.76 -8.40 2.04
CA MET A 166 11.68 -9.43 0.99
C MET A 166 11.40 -8.81 -0.39
N ASN A 167 12.23 -7.85 -0.77
CA ASN A 167 12.21 -7.19 -2.08
C ASN A 167 13.59 -7.33 -2.77
N LEU A 168 13.84 -6.56 -3.83
CA LEU A 168 15.04 -6.63 -4.66
C LEU A 168 15.90 -5.36 -4.58
N LEU A 169 15.72 -4.54 -3.53
CA LEU A 169 16.45 -3.28 -3.38
C LEU A 169 17.95 -3.56 -3.27
N SER A 170 18.74 -2.85 -4.08
CA SER A 170 20.21 -2.95 -4.04
C SER A 170 20.88 -1.73 -3.39
N LYS A 171 20.13 -0.64 -3.22
CA LYS A 171 20.57 0.58 -2.55
C LYS A 171 19.40 1.33 -1.92
N ILE A 172 19.70 2.18 -0.94
CA ILE A 172 18.77 3.21 -0.46
C ILE A 172 19.31 4.56 -0.90
N GLY A 173 18.57 5.23 -1.79
CA GLY A 173 19.01 6.47 -2.43
C GLY A 173 18.68 7.73 -1.63
N VAL A 174 19.39 8.81 -1.92
CA VAL A 174 19.06 10.16 -1.43
C VAL A 174 17.63 10.57 -1.82
N GLY A 175 16.92 11.24 -0.91
CA GLY A 175 15.58 11.77 -1.17
C GLY A 175 14.45 10.73 -1.16
N VAL A 176 14.73 9.44 -0.92
CA VAL A 176 13.68 8.41 -0.83
C VAL A 176 12.91 8.54 0.49
N PHE A 177 13.63 8.68 1.61
CA PHE A 177 13.07 8.77 2.96
C PHE A 177 13.39 10.09 3.64
N GLN A 178 13.49 11.17 2.87
CA GLN A 178 13.79 12.50 3.38
C GLN A 178 12.51 13.18 3.90
N ASN A 179 12.60 13.85 5.05
CA ASN A 179 11.48 14.60 5.65
C ASN A 179 10.19 13.79 5.94
N ILE A 180 10.29 12.46 6.14
CA ILE A 180 9.10 11.61 6.35
C ILE A 180 9.24 10.67 7.54
N PRO A 181 8.51 10.89 8.64
CA PRO A 181 7.49 11.94 8.89
C PRO A 181 8.07 13.32 9.26
N GLY A 182 9.39 13.45 9.32
CA GLY A 182 10.10 14.64 9.81
C GLY A 182 10.85 14.38 11.12
N PRO A 183 11.47 15.40 11.73
CA PRO A 183 12.38 15.21 12.87
C PRO A 183 11.66 14.94 14.20
N ASN A 184 10.37 15.26 14.31
CA ASN A 184 9.61 15.22 15.56
C ASN A 184 8.67 14.01 15.67
N ARG A 185 8.79 13.04 14.77
CA ARG A 185 7.95 11.84 14.74
C ARG A 185 8.81 10.64 14.35
N TRP A 186 8.55 9.55 15.04
CA TRP A 186 9.25 8.30 14.85
C TRP A 186 8.61 7.48 13.73
N VAL A 187 9.45 6.85 12.90
CA VAL A 187 9.04 5.89 11.88
C VAL A 187 9.88 4.63 11.95
N ASP A 188 9.26 3.49 11.72
CA ASP A 188 9.95 2.23 11.52
C ASP A 188 10.16 1.99 10.02
N LEU A 189 11.40 1.68 9.62
CA LEU A 189 11.75 1.38 8.25
C LEU A 189 12.29 -0.04 8.17
N VAL A 190 11.57 -0.92 7.46
CA VAL A 190 11.89 -2.34 7.35
C VAL A 190 12.42 -2.62 5.94
N PHE A 191 13.69 -3.02 5.85
CA PHE A 191 14.35 -3.40 4.60
C PHE A 191 14.92 -4.81 4.64
N ARG A 192 14.42 -5.65 5.56
CA ARG A 192 14.91 -7.01 5.77
C ARG A 192 14.96 -7.82 4.48
N SER A 193 15.95 -8.69 4.38
CA SER A 193 16.03 -9.69 3.29
C SER A 193 15.92 -9.05 1.90
N ASN A 194 16.64 -7.94 1.70
CA ASN A 194 16.84 -7.30 0.40
C ASN A 194 18.26 -7.61 -0.12
N ARG A 195 18.74 -6.84 -1.11
CA ARG A 195 20.08 -6.98 -1.69
C ARG A 195 20.90 -5.70 -1.49
N ILE A 196 20.59 -4.92 -0.45
CA ILE A 196 21.16 -3.58 -0.25
C ILE A 196 22.65 -3.71 0.01
N LYS A 197 23.46 -3.05 -0.82
CA LYS A 197 24.92 -2.97 -0.69
C LYS A 197 25.40 -1.59 -0.29
N HIS A 198 24.56 -0.57 -0.50
CA HIS A 198 24.92 0.83 -0.29
C HIS A 198 23.71 1.64 0.19
N ILE A 199 23.98 2.60 1.06
CA ILE A 199 23.03 3.63 1.48
C ILE A 199 23.71 4.96 1.17
N ASP A 200 23.08 5.77 0.32
CA ASP A 200 23.61 7.09 -0.01
C ASP A 200 23.66 7.95 1.26
N PRO A 201 24.69 8.79 1.45
CA PRO A 201 24.65 9.82 2.50
C PRO A 201 23.38 10.65 2.37
N TYR A 202 22.75 10.99 3.50
CA TYR A 202 21.49 11.76 3.53
C TYR A 202 20.26 11.04 2.95
N ALA A 203 20.31 9.72 2.73
CA ALA A 203 19.14 8.91 2.35
C ALA A 203 17.93 9.09 3.29
N PHE A 204 18.20 9.38 4.56
CA PHE A 204 17.20 9.57 5.62
C PHE A 204 17.21 11.00 6.20
N GLU A 205 17.69 11.99 5.45
CA GLU A 205 17.85 13.34 5.98
C GLU A 205 16.54 13.91 6.53
N ASN A 206 16.64 14.52 7.72
CA ASN A 206 15.53 15.10 8.47
C ASN A 206 14.41 14.08 8.80
N THR A 207 14.78 12.81 8.95
CA THR A 207 13.89 11.74 9.37
C THR A 207 14.39 11.13 10.69
N THR A 208 13.46 10.98 11.63
CA THR A 208 13.71 10.36 12.92
C THR A 208 13.19 8.91 12.89
N ILE A 209 14.11 7.96 12.80
CA ILE A 209 13.84 6.53 12.62
C ILE A 209 13.91 5.85 13.99
N ASN A 210 12.84 5.16 14.38
CA ASN A 210 12.79 4.45 15.65
C ASN A 210 13.47 3.10 15.53
N ASN A 211 13.04 2.28 14.58
CA ASN A 211 13.74 1.05 14.24
C ASN A 211 14.10 1.04 12.75
N LEU A 212 15.38 0.81 12.47
CA LEU A 212 15.90 0.57 11.12
C LEU A 212 16.32 -0.89 11.00
N TYR A 213 15.57 -1.66 10.21
CA TYR A 213 15.84 -3.08 9.99
C TYR A 213 16.49 -3.30 8.63
N LEU A 214 17.74 -3.73 8.64
CA LEU A 214 18.61 -3.99 7.51
C LEU A 214 19.17 -5.42 7.52
N ASP A 215 18.76 -6.27 8.47
CA ASP A 215 19.18 -7.66 8.54
C ASP A 215 18.86 -8.45 7.25
N GLY A 216 19.72 -9.39 6.89
CA GLY A 216 19.58 -10.17 5.65
C GLY A 216 19.89 -9.37 4.37
N ASN A 217 20.61 -8.25 4.46
CA ASN A 217 21.12 -7.51 3.31
C ASN A 217 22.59 -7.87 2.98
N GLN A 218 23.16 -7.13 2.03
CA GLN A 218 24.54 -7.31 1.54
C GLN A 218 25.40 -6.10 1.88
N LEU A 219 25.06 -5.41 2.97
CA LEU A 219 25.87 -4.34 3.51
C LEU A 219 27.17 -4.98 4.01
N GLY A 220 28.30 -4.45 3.55
CA GLY A 220 29.59 -4.76 4.17
C GLY A 220 29.64 -4.14 5.58
N THR A 221 30.75 -3.47 5.90
CA THR A 221 30.80 -2.68 7.14
C THR A 221 29.77 -1.54 7.09
N VAL A 222 28.88 -1.48 8.08
CA VAL A 222 27.94 -0.36 8.26
C VAL A 222 28.74 0.88 8.65
N SER A 223 28.68 1.92 7.83
CA SER A 223 29.36 3.20 8.06
C SER A 223 28.43 4.21 8.70
N GLN A 224 28.91 4.99 9.68
CA GLN A 224 28.16 6.11 10.25
C GLN A 224 27.73 7.15 9.19
N SER A 225 28.45 7.23 8.06
CA SER A 225 28.09 8.13 6.96
C SER A 225 26.73 7.83 6.33
N TYR A 226 26.24 6.59 6.43
CA TYR A 226 24.92 6.19 5.92
C TYR A 226 23.76 6.89 6.65
N PHE A 227 23.98 7.32 7.89
CA PHE A 227 22.94 7.89 8.75
C PHE A 227 23.09 9.40 8.94
N ARG A 228 23.88 10.04 8.07
CA ARG A 228 24.10 11.49 8.14
C ARG A 228 22.79 12.25 7.94
N GLY A 229 22.50 13.18 8.85
CA GLY A 229 21.28 14.00 8.80
C GLY A 229 20.02 13.30 9.32
N SER A 230 20.13 12.11 9.90
CA SER A 230 19.01 11.36 10.50
C SER A 230 19.25 11.06 11.98
N THR A 231 18.18 10.83 12.72
CA THR A 231 18.23 10.27 14.07
C THR A 231 17.82 8.81 13.99
N ILE A 232 18.65 7.89 14.49
CA ILE A 232 18.34 6.46 14.54
C ILE A 232 18.21 6.05 16.01
N GLY A 233 17.07 5.47 16.38
CA GLY A 233 16.87 4.87 17.71
C GLY A 233 17.58 3.52 17.81
N SER A 234 17.08 2.53 17.07
CA SER A 234 17.63 1.17 17.02
C SER A 234 18.00 0.79 15.59
N LEU A 235 19.19 0.21 15.44
CA LEU A 235 19.68 -0.37 14.19
C LEU A 235 19.78 -1.89 14.34
N ILE A 236 19.16 -2.62 13.41
CA ILE A 236 19.22 -4.07 13.31
C ILE A 236 19.80 -4.37 11.93
N SER A 237 21.06 -4.81 11.83
CA SER A 237 21.77 -4.97 10.55
C SER A 237 22.65 -6.21 10.53
#